data_AF-A0A4P7X0R4-F1
#
_entry.id   AF-A0A4P7X0R4-F1
#
_cell.length_a   1.000
_cell.length_b   1.000
_cell.length_c   1.000
_cell.angle_alpha   90.00
_cell.angle_beta   90.00
_cell.angle_gamma   90.00
#
_symmetry.space_group_name_H-M   'P 1'
#
loop_
_entity.id
_entity.type
_entity.pdbx_description
1 polymer ?
#
loop_
_entity_poly.entity_id
_entity_poly.type
_entity_poly.pdbx_seq_one_letter_code
_entity_poly.pdbx_strand_id
1 'polypeptide(L)'
;MFKKLKILLVLLFCVCFQYSNAQVDFPILTEIVTDNAALFSESETLELREKLRAYEIETTHQIVVLTVNSLENNTVENFALQVFENNKLGQKEADNGLLILIAKNDRKFRIEVGYGLEPIITDAFSSRIIRETMTPEFKKGDFYKGVDLATSEIIKLIDDPKYREEFANLKEEGSEMPIWGKVIIAFIYFLFLLLCIVAGGVFLYKSFKQLISVFRGLITGKISIVLFPFLFISSLIKVTFSLIFIFLPFPVGGLLVFIEEGGNVNVYYFEVLQSWSLIVTPITIILLVVLFTVLPLIIAIFTRSNQNFISVMFSFLKIDKSFMSKNFSSSGSSSSYRRSGSSYSRSGSSYRSSSSSSSFFGGGGRSGGGGASGSW
;
A
#
# COMPACT_ATOMS: atom_id res chain seq x y z
N MET A 1 -50.32 -7.21 -19.97
CA MET A 1 -49.06 -6.47 -19.70
C MET A 1 -47.97 -7.35 -19.07
N PHE A 2 -48.27 -8.12 -18.02
CA PHE A 2 -47.27 -8.91 -17.28
C PHE A 2 -46.51 -10.00 -18.06
N LYS A 3 -47.12 -10.63 -19.09
CA LYS A 3 -46.42 -11.63 -19.92
C LYS A 3 -45.32 -11.01 -20.79
N LYS A 4 -45.54 -9.82 -21.36
CA LYS A 4 -44.54 -9.08 -22.15
C LYS A 4 -43.40 -8.57 -21.26
N LEU A 5 -43.71 -8.19 -20.01
CA LEU A 5 -42.72 -7.75 -19.03
C LEU A 5 -41.80 -8.89 -18.59
N LYS A 6 -42.32 -10.10 -18.38
CA LYS A 6 -41.49 -11.28 -18.07
C LYS A 6 -40.54 -11.66 -19.20
N ILE A 7 -41.01 -11.60 -20.45
CA ILE A 7 -40.17 -11.87 -21.63
C ILE A 7 -39.05 -10.81 -21.75
N LEU A 8 -39.37 -9.54 -21.51
CA LEU A 8 -38.39 -8.45 -21.51
C LEU A 8 -37.33 -8.64 -20.40
N LEU A 9 -37.74 -9.07 -19.21
CA LEU A 9 -36.84 -9.32 -18.07
C LEU A 9 -35.92 -10.52 -18.30
N VAL A 10 -36.42 -11.58 -18.95
CA VAL A 10 -35.61 -12.75 -19.34
C VAL A 10 -34.62 -12.40 -20.46
N LEU A 11 -35.04 -11.58 -21.44
CA LEU A 11 -34.13 -11.07 -22.48
C LEU A 11 -33.04 -10.17 -21.89
N LEU A 12 -33.37 -9.30 -20.94
CA LEU A 12 -32.40 -8.45 -20.24
C LEU A 12 -31.42 -9.28 -19.40
N PHE A 13 -31.89 -10.37 -18.77
CA PHE A 13 -31.05 -11.29 -18.01
C PHE A 13 -30.08 -12.08 -18.91
N CYS A 14 -30.50 -12.48 -20.11
CA CYS A 14 -29.62 -13.14 -21.09
C CYS A 14 -28.52 -12.22 -21.67
N VAL A 15 -28.77 -10.91 -21.77
CA VAL A 15 -27.77 -9.94 -22.25
C VAL A 15 -26.70 -9.66 -21.18
N CYS A 16 -27.06 -9.71 -19.89
CA CYS A 16 -26.11 -9.51 -18.79
C CYS A 16 -25.12 -10.67 -18.57
N PHE A 17 -25.37 -11.84 -19.14
CA PHE A 17 -24.49 -13.03 -19.02
C PHE A 17 -23.47 -13.17 -20.16
N GLN A 18 -23.41 -12.22 -21.09
CA GLN A 18 -22.40 -12.18 -22.15
C GLN A 18 -21.10 -11.52 -21.66
N TYR A 19 -20.55 -11.98 -20.53
CA TYR A 19 -19.14 -11.76 -20.22
C TYR A 19 -18.44 -13.10 -20.47
N SER A 20 -18.23 -13.39 -21.75
CA SER A 20 -17.25 -14.40 -22.12
C SER A 20 -15.89 -13.81 -21.77
N ASN A 21 -15.26 -14.31 -20.70
CA ASN A 21 -13.82 -14.13 -20.54
C ASN A 21 -13.21 -14.92 -21.71
N ALA A 22 -12.79 -14.23 -22.76
CA ALA A 22 -11.89 -14.83 -23.72
C ALA A 22 -10.65 -15.26 -22.92
N GLN A 23 -10.43 -16.57 -22.82
CA GLN A 23 -9.17 -17.08 -22.30
C GLN A 23 -8.10 -16.57 -23.26
N VAL A 24 -7.21 -15.71 -22.76
CA VAL A 24 -6.08 -15.22 -23.56
C VAL A 24 -5.17 -16.43 -23.75
N ASP A 25 -5.06 -16.91 -24.98
CA ASP A 25 -4.12 -17.97 -25.32
C ASP A 25 -2.70 -17.38 -25.30
N PHE A 26 -1.87 -17.87 -24.38
CA PHE A 26 -0.46 -17.50 -24.30
C PHE A 26 0.35 -18.30 -25.32
N PRO A 27 1.37 -17.70 -25.96
CA PRO A 27 2.18 -18.39 -26.96
C PRO A 27 2.95 -19.57 -26.34
N ILE A 28 2.90 -20.72 -27.04
CA ILE A 28 3.71 -21.90 -26.74
C ILE A 28 5.00 -21.79 -27.55
N LEU A 29 6.14 -21.80 -26.86
CA LEU A 29 7.46 -21.60 -27.44
C LEU A 29 8.08 -22.93 -27.82
N THR A 30 8.49 -23.05 -29.08
CA THR A 30 9.25 -24.22 -29.59
C THR A 30 10.73 -23.90 -29.78
N GLU A 31 11.10 -22.61 -29.75
CA GLU A 31 12.44 -22.13 -29.97
C GLU A 31 12.84 -21.08 -28.94
N ILE A 32 14.16 -20.94 -28.72
CA ILE A 32 14.73 -20.01 -27.74
C ILE A 32 14.56 -18.54 -28.16
N VAL A 33 14.36 -18.28 -29.46
CA VAL A 33 14.03 -16.96 -30.01
C VAL A 33 12.81 -17.10 -30.89
N THR A 34 11.73 -16.40 -30.54
CA THR A 34 10.47 -16.38 -31.30
C THR A 34 10.06 -14.94 -31.59
N ASP A 35 10.12 -14.51 -32.86
CA ASP A 35 9.78 -13.15 -33.30
C ASP A 35 8.39 -13.09 -33.98
N ASN A 36 7.29 -13.10 -33.20
CA ASN A 36 5.94 -13.01 -33.77
C ASN A 36 5.55 -11.60 -34.21
N ALA A 37 6.31 -10.58 -33.80
CA ALA A 37 6.03 -9.18 -34.09
C ALA A 37 6.82 -8.61 -35.29
N ALA A 38 7.66 -9.45 -35.92
CA ALA A 38 8.57 -9.08 -37.00
C ALA A 38 9.38 -7.82 -36.65
N LEU A 39 10.05 -7.86 -35.48
CA LEU A 39 10.95 -6.80 -35.02
C LEU A 39 12.39 -7.04 -35.45
N PHE A 40 12.74 -8.28 -35.83
CA PHE A 40 14.05 -8.69 -36.28
C PHE A 40 13.99 -9.14 -37.75
N SER A 41 15.11 -9.05 -38.45
CA SER A 41 15.30 -9.74 -39.72
C SER A 41 15.52 -11.24 -39.50
N GLU A 42 15.40 -12.03 -40.56
CA GLU A 42 15.63 -13.47 -40.49
C GLU A 42 17.08 -13.81 -40.09
N SER A 43 18.06 -13.04 -40.61
CA SER A 43 19.49 -13.21 -40.26
C SER A 43 19.73 -12.93 -38.78
N GLU A 44 19.20 -11.81 -38.28
CA GLU A 44 19.30 -11.42 -36.87
C GLU A 44 18.66 -12.46 -35.93
N THR A 45 17.48 -12.96 -36.31
CA THR A 45 16.81 -14.02 -35.54
C THR A 45 17.65 -15.29 -35.48
N LEU A 46 18.29 -15.66 -36.59
CA LEU A 46 19.19 -16.83 -36.65
C LEU A 46 20.44 -16.63 -35.79
N GLU A 47 21.12 -15.49 -35.94
CA GLU A 47 22.32 -15.15 -35.16
C GLU A 47 22.06 -15.18 -33.64
N LEU A 48 20.98 -14.54 -33.19
CA LEU A 48 20.62 -14.54 -31.77
C LEU A 48 20.24 -15.93 -31.27
N ARG A 49 19.51 -16.72 -32.09
CA ARG A 49 19.15 -18.09 -31.74
C ARG A 49 20.38 -18.98 -31.58
N GLU A 50 21.35 -18.88 -32.49
CA GLU A 50 22.60 -19.64 -32.42
C GLU A 50 23.41 -19.27 -31.18
N LYS A 51 23.56 -17.97 -30.90
CA LYS A 51 24.22 -17.44 -29.71
C LYS A 51 23.61 -18.00 -28.42
N LEU A 52 22.30 -17.90 -28.25
CA LEU A 52 21.62 -18.30 -27.02
C LEU A 52 21.56 -19.82 -26.86
N ARG A 53 21.42 -20.59 -27.95
CA ARG A 53 21.52 -22.05 -27.90
C ARG A 53 22.92 -22.54 -27.54
N ALA A 54 23.97 -21.91 -28.09
CA ALA A 54 25.33 -22.25 -27.73
C ALA A 54 25.57 -22.05 -26.22
N TYR A 55 25.08 -20.94 -25.67
CA TYR A 55 25.18 -20.64 -24.24
C TYR A 55 24.39 -21.63 -23.35
N GLU A 56 23.17 -22.01 -23.77
CA GLU A 56 22.37 -23.02 -23.07
C GLU A 56 23.07 -24.39 -23.04
N ILE A 57 23.69 -24.80 -24.17
CA ILE A 57 24.44 -26.05 -24.26
C ILE A 57 25.69 -26.03 -23.35
N GLU A 58 26.38 -24.90 -23.26
CA GLU A 58 27.60 -24.76 -22.46
C GLU A 58 27.32 -24.70 -20.95
N THR A 59 26.26 -24.03 -20.53
CA THR A 59 26.06 -23.66 -19.11
C THR A 59 24.79 -24.21 -18.46
N THR A 60 23.85 -24.73 -19.24
CA THR A 60 22.46 -25.06 -18.86
C THR A 60 21.52 -23.88 -18.60
N HIS A 61 22.00 -22.64 -18.56
CA HIS A 61 21.15 -21.46 -18.40
C HIS A 61 20.33 -21.20 -19.66
N GLN A 62 19.02 -20.98 -19.49
CA GLN A 62 18.11 -20.82 -20.62
C GLN A 62 17.66 -19.35 -20.74
N ILE A 63 18.18 -18.63 -21.72
CA ILE A 63 17.79 -17.25 -22.03
C ILE A 63 16.88 -17.26 -23.26
N VAL A 64 15.63 -16.88 -23.09
CA VAL A 64 14.58 -16.92 -24.11
C VAL A 64 14.16 -15.52 -24.52
N VAL A 65 13.94 -15.30 -25.81
CA VAL A 65 13.44 -14.04 -26.36
C VAL A 65 12.12 -14.27 -27.08
N LEU A 66 11.10 -13.51 -26.70
CA LEU A 66 9.79 -13.53 -27.32
C LEU A 66 9.36 -12.12 -27.69
N THR A 67 8.97 -11.92 -28.96
CA THR A 67 8.25 -10.73 -29.39
C THR A 67 6.79 -11.08 -29.68
N VAL A 68 5.87 -10.19 -29.30
CA VAL A 68 4.44 -10.30 -29.56
C VAL A 68 3.89 -8.98 -30.07
N ASN A 69 2.80 -9.05 -30.85
CA ASN A 69 2.16 -7.84 -31.36
C ASN A 69 1.47 -7.06 -30.22
N SER A 70 0.76 -7.72 -29.32
CA SER A 70 0.09 -7.08 -28.18
C SER A 70 -0.02 -7.99 -26.95
N LEU A 71 -0.31 -7.40 -25.79
CA LEU A 71 -0.52 -8.05 -24.50
C LEU A 71 -1.98 -8.47 -24.22
N GLU A 72 -2.90 -8.24 -25.16
CA GLU A 72 -4.32 -8.66 -25.06
C GLU A 72 -5.00 -8.20 -23.74
N ASN A 73 -4.84 -6.92 -23.39
CA ASN A 73 -5.31 -6.27 -22.14
C ASN A 73 -4.64 -6.77 -20.85
N ASN A 74 -3.53 -7.49 -20.92
CA ASN A 74 -2.71 -7.81 -19.75
C ASN A 74 -1.64 -6.74 -19.49
N THR A 75 -1.18 -6.71 -18.24
CA THR A 75 0.09 -6.05 -17.89
C THR A 75 1.26 -6.87 -18.45
N VAL A 76 2.38 -6.21 -18.80
CA VAL A 76 3.56 -6.92 -19.35
C VAL A 76 4.15 -7.90 -18.34
N GLU A 77 4.02 -7.59 -17.04
CA GLU A 77 4.40 -8.43 -15.91
C GLU A 77 3.60 -9.72 -15.89
N ASN A 78 2.27 -9.62 -15.81
CA ASN A 78 1.41 -10.80 -15.83
C ASN A 78 1.58 -11.63 -17.11
N PHE A 79 1.69 -10.98 -18.28
CA PHE A 79 1.85 -11.71 -19.54
C PHE A 79 3.19 -12.46 -19.59
N ALA A 80 4.30 -11.82 -19.20
CA ALA A 80 5.61 -12.46 -19.17
C ALA A 80 5.63 -13.63 -18.18
N LEU A 81 5.07 -13.44 -16.99
CA LEU A 81 4.95 -14.50 -15.98
C LEU A 81 4.15 -15.69 -16.51
N GLN A 82 2.98 -15.45 -17.09
CA GLN A 82 2.15 -16.52 -17.64
C GLN A 82 2.86 -17.25 -18.79
N VAL A 83 3.55 -16.54 -19.68
CA VAL A 83 4.39 -17.16 -20.72
C VAL A 83 5.51 -18.00 -20.11
N PHE A 84 6.20 -17.48 -19.10
CA PHE A 84 7.31 -18.16 -18.42
C PHE A 84 6.85 -19.46 -17.77
N GLU A 85 5.74 -19.42 -17.02
CA GLU A 85 5.17 -20.58 -16.33
C GLU A 85 4.57 -21.59 -17.31
N ASN A 86 3.80 -21.14 -18.31
CA ASN A 86 3.18 -22.03 -19.29
C ASN A 86 4.21 -22.79 -20.14
N ASN A 87 5.34 -22.15 -20.44
CA ASN A 87 6.43 -22.75 -21.21
C ASN A 87 7.49 -23.42 -20.32
N LYS A 88 7.37 -23.32 -18.99
CA LYS A 88 8.29 -23.93 -18.02
C LYS A 88 9.75 -23.61 -18.32
N LEU A 89 10.04 -22.32 -18.47
CA LEU A 89 11.37 -21.86 -18.82
C LEU A 89 12.37 -22.15 -17.69
N GLY A 90 13.53 -22.69 -18.04
CA GLY A 90 14.55 -23.18 -17.12
C GLY A 90 14.45 -24.68 -16.80
N GLN A 91 15.50 -25.22 -16.17
CA GLN A 91 15.54 -26.62 -15.76
C GLN A 91 14.76 -26.85 -14.48
N LYS A 92 14.04 -27.99 -14.39
CA LYS A 92 13.10 -28.33 -13.30
C LYS A 92 13.67 -28.22 -11.88
N GLU A 93 14.98 -28.41 -11.73
CA GLU A 93 15.66 -28.39 -10.42
C GLU A 93 16.53 -27.13 -10.22
N ALA A 94 16.85 -26.42 -11.30
CA ALA A 94 17.75 -25.27 -11.26
C ALA A 94 17.02 -23.94 -11.41
N ASP A 95 15.77 -23.91 -11.91
CA ASP A 95 14.97 -22.71 -12.17
C ASP A 95 15.78 -21.59 -12.87
N ASN A 96 16.67 -22.00 -13.79
CA ASN A 96 17.71 -21.17 -14.39
C ASN A 96 17.30 -20.57 -15.74
N GLY A 97 16.00 -20.24 -15.86
CA GLY A 97 15.41 -19.64 -17.04
C GLY A 97 15.34 -18.11 -16.94
N LEU A 98 15.40 -17.43 -18.08
CA LEU A 98 15.19 -15.99 -18.21
C LEU A 98 14.39 -15.72 -19.49
N LEU A 99 13.40 -14.85 -19.42
CA LEU A 99 12.59 -14.44 -20.57
C LEU A 99 12.72 -12.94 -20.81
N ILE A 100 13.05 -12.56 -22.04
CA ILE A 100 12.93 -11.20 -22.56
C ILE A 100 11.68 -11.15 -23.44
N LEU A 101 10.63 -10.47 -22.96
CA LEU A 101 9.38 -10.26 -23.67
C LEU A 101 9.31 -8.85 -24.23
N ILE A 102 8.94 -8.70 -25.51
CA ILE A 102 8.70 -7.39 -26.15
C ILE A 102 7.31 -7.38 -26.78
N ALA A 103 6.47 -6.41 -26.39
CA ALA A 103 5.14 -6.19 -26.96
C ALA A 103 5.13 -4.91 -27.81
N LYS A 104 5.10 -5.10 -29.13
CA LYS A 104 5.29 -4.04 -30.13
C LYS A 104 4.25 -2.93 -30.05
N ASN A 105 2.96 -3.27 -30.06
CA ASN A 105 1.87 -2.28 -30.09
C ASN A 105 1.69 -1.57 -28.74
N ASP A 106 1.94 -2.29 -27.65
CA ASP A 106 1.87 -1.77 -26.28
C ASP A 106 3.10 -0.91 -25.90
N ARG A 107 4.18 -0.98 -26.70
CA ARG A 107 5.48 -0.37 -26.43
C ARG A 107 6.02 -0.69 -25.03
N LYS A 108 5.84 -1.93 -24.62
CA LYS A 108 6.25 -2.45 -23.32
C LYS A 108 7.10 -3.68 -23.49
N PHE A 109 8.04 -3.86 -22.59
CA PHE A 109 8.91 -5.03 -22.57
C PHE A 109 9.30 -5.37 -21.13
N ARG A 110 9.72 -6.61 -20.92
CA ARG A 110 10.08 -7.12 -19.60
C ARG A 110 11.17 -8.15 -19.68
N ILE A 111 12.05 -8.13 -18.69
CA ILE A 111 12.95 -9.23 -18.35
C ILE A 111 12.31 -9.94 -17.15
N GLU A 112 11.99 -11.22 -17.32
CA GLU A 112 11.46 -12.10 -16.27
C GLU A 112 12.56 -13.12 -15.91
N VAL A 113 12.86 -13.26 -14.62
CA VAL A 113 13.99 -14.06 -14.14
C VAL A 113 13.47 -15.23 -13.30
N GLY A 114 13.95 -16.44 -13.61
CA GLY A 114 13.68 -17.63 -12.82
C GLY A 114 14.43 -17.63 -11.50
N TYR A 115 13.87 -18.30 -10.49
CA TYR A 115 14.36 -18.29 -9.11
C TYR A 115 15.86 -18.66 -8.96
N GLY A 116 16.38 -19.56 -9.81
CA GLY A 116 17.78 -19.96 -9.78
C GLY A 116 18.76 -18.88 -10.22
N LEU A 117 18.29 -17.94 -11.04
CA LEU A 117 19.09 -16.82 -11.53
C LEU A 117 18.92 -15.55 -10.69
N GLU A 118 17.88 -15.42 -9.86
CA GLU A 118 17.63 -14.22 -9.04
C GLU A 118 18.78 -13.78 -8.12
N PRO A 119 19.54 -14.69 -7.46
CA PRO A 119 20.67 -14.28 -6.63
C PRO A 119 21.76 -13.56 -7.41
N ILE A 120 21.82 -13.78 -8.73
CA ILE A 120 22.79 -13.16 -9.64
C ILE A 120 22.14 -11.99 -10.38
N ILE A 121 21.04 -12.24 -11.07
CA ILE A 121 20.29 -11.28 -11.89
C ILE A 121 19.21 -10.63 -11.02
N THR A 122 19.62 -9.60 -10.28
CA THR A 122 18.70 -8.84 -9.42
C THR A 122 17.77 -7.91 -10.23
N ASP A 123 16.65 -7.50 -9.63
CA ASP A 123 15.74 -6.48 -10.19
C ASP A 123 16.46 -5.17 -10.53
N ALA A 124 17.45 -4.79 -9.70
CA ALA A 124 18.24 -3.59 -9.92
C ALA A 124 19.09 -3.70 -11.20
N PHE A 125 19.68 -4.87 -11.43
CA PHE A 125 20.44 -5.15 -12.66
C PHE A 125 19.53 -5.15 -13.88
N SER A 126 18.41 -5.89 -13.81
CA SER A 126 17.42 -5.94 -14.88
C SER A 126 16.90 -4.54 -15.23
N SER A 127 16.60 -3.72 -14.22
CA SER A 127 16.15 -2.33 -14.40
C SER A 127 17.22 -1.44 -15.04
N ARG A 128 18.50 -1.68 -14.75
CA ARG A 128 19.61 -0.93 -15.35
C ARG A 128 19.77 -1.30 -16.82
N ILE A 129 19.83 -2.60 -17.16
CA ILE A 129 19.89 -3.05 -18.56
C ILE A 129 18.72 -2.46 -19.35
N ILE A 130 17.51 -2.50 -18.81
CA ILE A 130 16.34 -1.93 -19.47
C ILE A 130 16.55 -0.43 -19.75
N ARG A 131 17.00 0.35 -18.75
CA ARG A 131 17.11 1.80 -18.86
C ARG A 131 18.30 2.27 -19.70
N GLU A 132 19.46 1.63 -19.54
CA GLU A 132 20.74 2.08 -20.10
C GLU A 132 21.11 1.38 -21.41
N THR A 133 20.60 0.17 -21.64
CA THR A 133 20.96 -0.66 -22.81
C THR A 133 19.79 -0.83 -23.76
N MET A 134 18.64 -1.34 -23.29
CA MET A 134 17.51 -1.65 -24.18
C MET A 134 16.72 -0.42 -24.62
N THR A 135 16.29 0.43 -23.67
CA THR A 135 15.42 1.59 -23.95
C THR A 135 16.04 2.56 -24.97
N PRO A 136 17.35 2.92 -24.90
CA PRO A 136 17.94 3.83 -25.87
C PRO A 136 17.94 3.29 -27.30
N GLU A 137 18.20 1.99 -27.50
CA GLU A 137 18.18 1.37 -28.83
C GLU A 137 16.74 1.19 -29.34
N PHE A 138 15.80 0.82 -28.46
CA PHE A 138 14.38 0.70 -28.84
C PHE A 138 13.78 2.03 -29.27
N LYS A 139 14.19 3.14 -28.64
CA LYS A 139 13.82 4.50 -29.05
C LYS A 139 14.38 4.89 -30.42
N LYS A 140 15.51 4.31 -30.84
CA LYS A 140 16.06 4.47 -32.20
C LYS A 140 15.38 3.56 -33.21
N GLY A 141 14.54 2.63 -32.77
CA GLY A 141 13.92 1.59 -33.60
C GLY A 141 14.80 0.36 -33.82
N ASP A 142 15.94 0.27 -33.13
CA ASP A 142 16.89 -0.84 -33.27
C ASP A 142 16.66 -1.87 -32.15
N PHE A 143 15.61 -2.70 -32.34
CA PHE A 143 15.19 -3.68 -31.34
C PHE A 143 16.19 -4.83 -31.22
N TYR A 144 16.72 -5.32 -32.34
CA TYR A 144 17.68 -6.41 -32.35
C TYR A 144 18.92 -6.05 -31.52
N LYS A 145 19.53 -4.90 -31.80
CA LYS A 145 20.72 -4.46 -31.08
C LYS A 145 20.47 -4.26 -29.59
N GLY A 146 19.31 -3.72 -29.21
CA GLY A 146 18.93 -3.59 -27.80
C GLY A 146 18.86 -4.94 -27.09
N VAL A 147 18.32 -5.97 -27.74
CA VAL A 147 18.24 -7.33 -27.20
C VAL A 147 19.59 -8.05 -27.20
N ASP A 148 20.37 -7.93 -28.28
CA ASP A 148 21.68 -8.56 -28.38
C ASP A 148 22.67 -8.01 -27.33
N LEU A 149 22.68 -6.69 -27.11
CA LEU A 149 23.46 -6.08 -26.05
C LEU A 149 22.99 -6.52 -24.66
N ALA A 150 21.68 -6.53 -24.42
CA ALA A 150 21.12 -6.98 -23.14
C ALA A 150 21.48 -8.43 -22.83
N THR A 151 21.35 -9.35 -23.80
CA THR A 151 21.73 -10.76 -23.61
C THR A 151 23.24 -10.90 -23.37
N SER A 152 24.08 -10.10 -24.03
CA SER A 152 25.53 -10.09 -23.79
C SER A 152 25.88 -9.63 -22.38
N GLU A 153 25.22 -8.59 -21.87
CA GLU A 153 25.43 -8.11 -20.49
C GLU A 153 24.93 -9.12 -19.45
N ILE A 154 23.81 -9.78 -19.70
CA ILE A 154 23.28 -10.85 -18.85
C ILE A 154 24.27 -12.01 -18.78
N ILE A 155 24.75 -12.51 -19.93
CA ILE A 155 25.75 -13.59 -19.99
C ILE A 155 27.01 -13.19 -19.23
N LYS A 156 27.51 -11.97 -19.46
CA LYS A 156 28.69 -11.44 -18.75
C LYS A 156 28.48 -11.39 -17.23
N LEU A 157 27.29 -10.99 -16.76
CA LEU A 157 26.97 -10.98 -15.33
C LEU A 157 26.95 -12.38 -14.72
N ILE A 158 26.40 -13.36 -15.44
CA ILE A 158 26.36 -14.75 -14.97
C ILE A 158 27.79 -15.31 -14.86
N ASP A 159 28.60 -15.10 -15.91
CA ASP A 159 29.89 -15.79 -16.06
C ASP A 159 31.06 -15.10 -15.34
N ASP A 160 31.04 -13.77 -15.16
CA ASP A 160 32.15 -13.00 -14.59
C ASP A 160 31.84 -12.48 -13.16
N PRO A 161 32.41 -13.10 -12.11
CA PRO A 161 32.30 -12.62 -10.74
C PRO A 161 32.82 -11.19 -10.53
N LYS A 162 33.87 -10.76 -11.27
CA LYS A 162 34.43 -9.41 -11.10
C LYS A 162 33.48 -8.35 -11.61
N TYR A 163 32.80 -8.62 -12.73
CA TYR A 163 31.76 -7.74 -13.25
C TYR A 163 30.57 -7.64 -12.29
N ARG A 164 30.21 -8.73 -11.60
CA ARG A 164 29.19 -8.70 -10.54
C ARG A 164 29.59 -7.79 -9.37
N GLU A 165 30.83 -7.87 -8.92
CA GLU A 165 31.35 -7.00 -7.86
C GLU A 165 31.37 -5.53 -8.29
N GLU A 166 31.84 -5.22 -9.49
CA GLU A 166 31.82 -3.86 -10.06
C GLU A 166 30.39 -3.30 -10.12
N PHE A 167 29.43 -4.08 -10.59
CA PHE A 167 28.02 -3.69 -10.62
C PHE A 167 27.45 -3.45 -9.21
N ALA A 168 27.79 -4.31 -8.24
CA ALA A 168 27.35 -4.16 -6.86
C ALA A 168 27.85 -2.84 -6.25
N ASN A 169 29.10 -2.46 -6.52
CA ASN A 169 29.69 -1.22 -6.03
C ASN A 169 29.04 0.03 -6.64
N LEU A 170 28.64 -0.02 -7.92
CA LEU A 170 27.91 1.08 -8.57
C LEU A 170 26.51 1.32 -7.97
N LYS A 171 25.91 0.30 -7.33
CA LYS A 171 24.61 0.40 -6.67
C LYS A 171 24.66 1.22 -5.37
N GLU A 172 25.79 1.20 -4.66
CA GLU A 172 25.99 2.01 -3.45
C GLU A 172 26.01 3.51 -3.78
N GLU A 173 26.55 3.90 -4.94
CA GLU A 173 26.70 5.33 -5.30
C GLU A 173 25.41 5.97 -5.83
N GLY A 174 24.46 5.17 -6.36
CA GLY A 174 23.25 5.67 -7.06
C GLY A 174 21.92 5.58 -6.30
N SER A 175 21.89 4.93 -5.12
CA SER A 175 20.65 4.61 -4.39
C SER A 175 20.42 5.44 -3.13
N GLU A 176 21.40 6.24 -2.69
CA GLU A 176 21.22 7.14 -1.56
C GLU A 176 20.44 8.39 -1.99
N MET A 177 19.31 8.64 -1.33
CA MET A 177 18.61 9.92 -1.49
C MET A 177 19.59 11.07 -1.27
N PRO A 178 19.66 12.04 -2.19
CA PRO A 178 20.57 13.15 -2.04
C PRO A 178 20.23 13.93 -0.76
N ILE A 179 21.25 14.52 -0.13
CA ILE A 179 21.12 15.17 1.20
C ILE A 179 19.94 16.14 1.25
N TRP A 180 19.69 16.90 0.18
CA TRP A 180 18.56 17.82 0.10
C TRP A 180 17.19 17.12 0.18
N GLY A 181 17.06 15.91 -0.39
CA GLY A 181 15.87 15.08 -0.28
C GLY A 181 15.61 14.62 1.15
N LYS A 182 16.66 14.17 1.86
CA LYS A 182 16.56 13.81 3.29
C LYS A 182 16.13 15.01 4.14
N VAL A 183 16.68 16.20 3.88
CA VAL A 183 16.30 17.44 4.57
C VAL A 183 14.84 17.80 4.33
N ILE A 184 14.32 17.65 3.11
CA ILE A 184 12.91 17.93 2.80
C ILE A 184 11.98 16.96 3.54
N ILE A 185 12.29 15.66 3.53
CA ILE A 185 11.48 14.64 4.22
C ILE A 185 11.46 14.91 5.72
N ALA A 186 12.63 15.20 6.31
CA ALA A 186 12.75 15.56 7.72
C ALA A 186 11.94 16.82 8.06
N PHE A 187 11.96 17.83 7.18
CA PHE A 187 11.18 19.07 7.36
C PHE A 187 9.66 18.81 7.27
N ILE A 188 9.20 18.00 6.33
CA ILE A 188 7.79 17.61 6.19
C ILE A 188 7.33 16.85 7.43
N TYR A 189 8.14 15.89 7.91
CA TYR A 189 7.84 15.15 9.12
C TYR A 189 7.79 16.06 10.37
N PHE A 190 8.71 17.01 10.47
CA PHE A 190 8.69 18.02 11.54
C PHE A 190 7.40 18.86 11.52
N LEU A 191 6.97 19.33 10.34
CA LEU A 191 5.72 20.07 10.18
C LEU A 191 4.50 19.24 10.54
N PHE A 192 4.48 17.97 10.13
CA PHE A 192 3.44 17.01 10.49
C PHE A 192 3.37 16.79 12.01
N LEU A 193 4.51 16.58 12.67
CA LEU A 193 4.60 16.43 14.12
C LEU A 193 4.08 17.68 14.83
N LEU A 194 4.51 18.87 14.40
CA LEU A 194 4.04 20.14 14.94
C LEU A 194 2.51 20.25 14.82
N LEU A 195 1.95 19.93 13.65
CA LEU A 195 0.51 19.96 13.40
C LEU A 195 -0.24 18.98 14.31
N CYS A 196 0.25 17.75 14.46
CA CYS A 196 -0.33 16.73 15.33
C CYS A 196 -0.32 17.14 16.81
N ILE A 197 0.80 17.69 17.30
CA ILE A 197 0.90 18.15 18.69
C ILE A 197 -0.01 19.35 18.94
N VAL A 198 -0.03 20.34 18.06
CA VAL A 198 -0.86 21.54 18.23
C VAL A 198 -2.34 21.18 18.12
N ALA A 199 -2.75 20.47 17.07
CA ALA A 199 -4.14 20.08 16.88
C ALA A 199 -4.61 19.11 17.97
N GLY A 200 -3.81 18.08 18.26
CA GLY A 200 -4.06 17.09 19.31
C GLY A 200 -4.14 17.73 20.69
N GLY A 201 -3.22 18.65 21.03
CA GLY A 201 -3.20 19.38 22.29
C GLY A 201 -4.42 20.30 22.48
N VAL A 202 -4.79 21.06 21.44
CA VAL A 202 -6.01 21.90 21.47
C VAL A 202 -7.26 21.05 21.63
N PHE A 203 -7.35 19.93 20.92
CA PHE A 203 -8.49 19.03 20.98
C PHE A 203 -8.58 18.30 22.32
N LEU A 204 -7.44 17.85 22.87
CA LEU A 204 -7.32 17.24 24.20
C LEU A 204 -7.76 18.22 25.28
N TYR A 205 -7.25 19.47 25.25
CA TYR A 205 -7.64 20.51 26.20
C TYR A 205 -9.16 20.76 26.19
N LYS A 206 -9.76 20.92 25.01
CA LYS A 206 -11.22 21.12 24.87
C LYS A 206 -12.01 19.92 25.41
N SER A 207 -11.56 18.71 25.07
CA SER A 207 -12.24 17.46 25.46
C SER A 207 -12.14 17.20 26.96
N PHE A 208 -10.95 17.43 27.55
CA PHE A 208 -10.72 17.27 28.98
C PHE A 208 -11.47 18.34 29.81
N LYS A 209 -11.54 19.59 29.30
CA LYS A 209 -12.39 20.63 29.88
C LYS A 209 -13.87 20.25 29.87
N GLN A 210 -14.35 19.65 28.79
CA GLN A 210 -15.72 19.13 28.70
C GLN A 210 -15.95 18.03 29.76
N LEU A 211 -15.01 17.10 29.92
CA LEU A 211 -15.07 16.03 30.93
C LEU A 211 -15.21 16.59 32.36
N ILE A 212 -14.38 17.58 32.72
CA ILE A 212 -14.49 18.31 34.00
C ILE A 212 -15.87 18.97 34.15
N SER A 213 -16.40 19.53 33.06
CA SER A 213 -17.72 20.18 33.08
C SER A 213 -18.88 19.19 33.31
N VAL A 214 -18.76 17.93 32.88
CA VAL A 214 -19.74 16.87 33.15
C VAL A 214 -19.81 16.59 34.65
N PHE A 215 -18.67 16.35 35.30
CA PHE A 215 -18.60 16.14 36.75
C PHE A 215 -19.09 17.36 37.52
N ARG A 216 -18.68 18.57 37.12
CA ARG A 216 -19.14 19.80 37.76
C ARG A 216 -20.65 19.99 37.62
N GLY A 217 -21.21 19.68 36.46
CA GLY A 217 -22.65 19.74 36.21
C GLY A 217 -23.43 18.75 37.06
N LEU A 218 -22.90 17.53 37.26
CA LEU A 218 -23.48 16.54 38.16
C LEU A 218 -23.48 17.03 39.62
N ILE A 219 -22.33 17.49 40.13
CA ILE A 219 -22.17 17.91 41.52
C ILE A 219 -23.03 19.15 41.86
N THR A 220 -23.22 20.05 40.89
CA THR A 220 -24.03 21.27 41.05
C THR A 220 -25.52 21.06 40.71
N GLY A 221 -25.92 19.85 40.32
CA GLY A 221 -27.32 19.51 40.01
C GLY A 221 -27.84 20.11 38.70
N LYS A 222 -26.93 20.54 37.82
CA LYS A 222 -27.23 21.09 36.49
C LYS A 222 -27.36 20.00 35.42
N ILE A 223 -26.73 18.85 35.64
CA ILE A 223 -26.86 17.63 34.86
C ILE A 223 -27.57 16.58 35.72
N SER A 224 -28.49 15.84 35.12
CA SER A 224 -29.19 14.74 35.76
C SER A 224 -28.30 13.50 35.92
N ILE A 225 -28.52 12.74 36.99
CA ILE A 225 -27.84 11.44 37.20
C ILE A 225 -28.07 10.50 36.00
N VAL A 226 -29.27 10.53 35.41
CA VAL A 226 -29.62 9.70 34.25
C VAL A 226 -28.82 10.09 33.00
N LEU A 227 -28.55 11.38 32.78
CA LEU A 227 -27.84 11.86 31.59
C LEU A 227 -26.32 11.81 31.75
N PHE A 228 -25.82 11.83 32.99
CA PHE A 228 -24.40 11.78 33.31
C PHE A 228 -23.63 10.66 32.59
N PRO A 229 -24.02 9.37 32.63
CA PRO A 229 -23.24 8.30 31.99
C PRO A 229 -23.08 8.53 30.48
N PHE A 230 -24.11 9.02 29.79
CA PHE A 230 -24.05 9.30 28.36
C PHE A 230 -23.07 10.44 28.04
N LEU A 231 -23.12 11.54 28.78
CA LEU A 231 -22.22 12.68 28.59
C LEU A 231 -20.78 12.36 29.00
N PHE A 232 -20.62 11.53 30.03
CA PHE A 232 -19.33 11.05 30.49
C PHE A 232 -18.67 10.17 29.43
N ILE A 233 -19.38 9.16 28.92
CA ILE A 233 -18.89 8.29 27.82
C ILE A 233 -18.57 9.12 26.57
N SER A 234 -19.44 10.04 26.17
CA SER A 234 -19.19 10.93 25.03
C SER A 234 -17.91 11.77 25.22
N SER A 235 -17.67 12.25 26.43
CA SER A 235 -16.47 13.04 26.75
C SER A 235 -15.22 12.16 26.76
N LEU A 236 -15.30 10.92 27.25
CA LEU A 236 -14.21 9.95 27.17
C LEU A 236 -13.83 9.64 25.71
N ILE A 237 -14.81 9.41 24.83
CA ILE A 237 -14.55 9.15 23.40
C ILE A 237 -13.75 10.31 22.77
N LYS A 238 -14.12 11.58 23.06
CA LYS A 238 -13.40 12.75 22.54
C LYS A 238 -11.97 12.83 23.07
N VAL A 239 -11.77 12.53 24.35
CA VAL A 239 -10.44 12.48 24.96
C VAL A 239 -9.59 11.37 24.35
N THR A 240 -10.12 10.15 24.21
CA THR A 240 -9.41 9.04 23.55
C THR A 240 -9.05 9.38 22.11
N PHE A 241 -9.99 9.97 21.35
CA PHE A 241 -9.72 10.40 19.98
C PHE A 241 -8.61 11.46 19.90
N SER A 242 -8.54 12.37 20.87
CA SER A 242 -7.47 13.38 20.94
C SER A 242 -6.07 12.77 21.15
N LEU A 243 -5.98 11.68 21.91
CA LEU A 243 -4.72 10.98 22.15
C LEU A 243 -4.18 10.34 20.87
N ILE A 244 -5.07 9.87 19.97
CA ILE A 244 -4.66 9.31 18.68
C ILE A 244 -3.79 10.32 17.92
N PHE A 245 -4.17 11.60 17.88
CA PHE A 245 -3.36 12.63 17.19
C PHE A 245 -2.00 12.87 17.83
N ILE A 246 -1.89 12.73 19.15
CA ILE A 246 -0.64 12.90 19.89
C ILE A 246 0.29 11.70 19.67
N PHE A 247 -0.27 10.49 19.57
CA PHE A 247 0.51 9.26 19.38
C PHE A 247 0.73 8.88 17.91
N LEU A 248 -0.03 9.43 16.97
CA LEU A 248 0.09 9.15 15.53
C LEU A 248 1.50 9.39 14.94
N PRO A 249 2.27 10.41 15.37
CA PRO A 249 3.61 10.62 14.82
C PRO A 249 4.58 9.47 15.07
N PHE A 250 4.46 8.74 16.19
CA PHE A 250 5.39 7.66 16.54
C PHE A 250 5.43 6.51 15.53
N PRO A 251 4.31 5.87 15.15
CA PRO A 251 4.34 4.82 14.14
C PRO A 251 4.74 5.33 12.76
N VAL A 252 4.39 6.58 12.41
CA VAL A 252 4.81 7.20 11.14
C VAL A 252 6.32 7.41 11.11
N GLY A 253 6.91 7.90 12.19
CA GLY A 253 8.36 8.04 12.34
C GLY A 253 9.07 6.68 12.28
N GLY A 254 8.53 5.66 12.95
CA GLY A 254 9.06 4.30 12.87
C GLY A 254 9.03 3.72 11.46
N LEU A 255 7.96 3.95 10.70
CA LEU A 255 7.85 3.55 9.29
C LEU A 255 8.90 4.25 8.42
N LEU A 256 9.14 5.55 8.63
CA LEU A 256 10.15 6.29 7.87
C LEU A 256 11.56 5.72 8.07
N VAL A 257 11.91 5.41 9.32
CA VAL A 257 13.21 4.77 9.66
C VAL A 257 13.30 3.37 9.05
N PHE A 258 12.22 2.59 9.11
CA PHE A 258 12.16 1.26 8.50
C PHE A 258 12.39 1.27 6.98
N ILE A 259 11.83 2.28 6.29
CA ILE A 259 12.04 2.48 4.85
C ILE A 259 13.48 2.90 4.57
N GLU A 260 14.07 3.78 5.39
CA GLU A 260 15.45 4.24 5.19
C GLU A 260 16.48 3.12 5.39
N GLU A 261 16.27 2.20 6.34
CA GLU A 261 17.18 1.07 6.59
C GLU A 261 16.84 -0.19 5.78
N GLY A 262 16.03 -0.08 4.72
CA GLY A 262 15.78 -1.18 3.78
C GLY A 262 15.11 -2.41 4.41
N GLY A 263 14.34 -2.22 5.47
CA GLY A 263 13.59 -3.28 6.15
C GLY A 263 14.40 -4.13 7.15
N ASN A 264 15.65 -3.76 7.44
CA ASN A 264 16.52 -4.48 8.39
C ASN A 264 16.43 -3.97 9.84
N VAL A 265 15.46 -3.12 10.16
CA VAL A 265 15.23 -2.63 11.52
C VAL A 265 14.36 -3.60 12.29
N ASN A 266 14.86 -4.14 13.40
CA ASN A 266 13.99 -4.70 14.42
C ASN A 266 13.17 -3.56 15.02
N VAL A 267 11.93 -3.42 14.57
CA VAL A 267 11.01 -2.39 15.03
C VAL A 267 10.59 -2.74 16.47
N TYR A 268 11.41 -2.33 17.44
CA TYR A 268 11.25 -2.58 18.89
C TYR A 268 9.84 -2.23 19.42
N TYR A 269 9.08 -1.38 18.74
CA TYR A 269 7.70 -1.03 19.12
C TYR A 269 6.78 -2.26 19.24
N PHE A 270 6.93 -3.25 18.34
CA PHE A 270 6.04 -4.42 18.34
C PHE A 270 6.39 -5.41 19.47
N GLU A 271 7.69 -5.64 19.70
CA GLU A 271 8.16 -6.47 20.81
C GLU A 271 7.80 -5.89 22.17
N VAL A 272 7.89 -4.56 22.32
CA VAL A 272 7.48 -3.88 23.56
C VAL A 272 6.00 -4.12 23.84
N LEU A 273 5.09 -3.98 22.87
CA LEU A 273 3.66 -4.25 23.07
C LEU A 273 3.39 -5.72 23.41
N GLN A 274 4.15 -6.65 22.84
CA GLN A 274 4.01 -8.08 23.10
C GLN A 274 4.57 -8.50 24.48
N SER A 275 5.49 -7.71 25.04
CA SER A 275 6.06 -7.91 26.38
C SER A 275 5.15 -7.44 27.54
N TRP A 276 3.95 -6.90 27.25
CA TRP A 276 3.00 -6.43 28.25
C TRP A 276 2.48 -7.62 29.09
N SER A 277 3.12 -7.83 30.24
CA SER A 277 2.79 -8.90 31.17
C SER A 277 1.42 -8.69 31.85
N LEU A 278 0.90 -9.76 32.48
CA LEU A 278 -0.32 -9.72 33.30
C LEU A 278 -0.29 -8.70 34.47
N ILE A 279 0.88 -8.13 34.79
CA ILE A 279 1.05 -7.12 35.84
C ILE A 279 0.97 -5.69 35.27
N VAL A 280 1.40 -5.47 34.03
CA VAL A 280 1.42 -4.13 33.41
C VAL A 280 0.01 -3.69 33.01
N THR A 281 -0.83 -4.62 32.58
CA THR A 281 -2.21 -4.34 32.16
C THR A 281 -3.11 -3.80 33.29
N PRO A 282 -3.16 -4.36 34.52
CA PRO A 282 -3.98 -3.76 35.59
C PRO A 282 -3.46 -2.41 36.04
N ILE A 283 -2.13 -2.21 36.11
CA ILE A 283 -1.54 -0.93 36.51
C ILE A 283 -1.89 0.17 35.52
N THR A 284 -1.80 -0.10 34.22
CA THR A 284 -2.17 0.85 33.16
C THR A 284 -3.66 1.18 33.18
N ILE A 285 -4.54 0.19 33.41
CA ILE A 285 -5.98 0.43 33.58
C ILE A 285 -6.25 1.33 34.80
N ILE A 286 -5.63 1.04 35.95
CA ILE A 286 -5.78 1.85 37.16
C ILE A 286 -5.32 3.29 36.88
N LEU A 287 -4.18 3.48 36.21
CA LEU A 287 -3.67 4.79 35.86
C LEU A 287 -4.65 5.56 34.95
N LEU A 288 -5.22 4.91 33.93
CA LEU A 288 -6.21 5.51 33.04
C LEU A 288 -7.48 5.90 33.79
N VAL A 289 -7.95 5.04 34.70
CA VAL A 289 -9.11 5.35 35.56
C VAL A 289 -8.80 6.56 36.44
N VAL A 290 -7.63 6.61 37.08
CA VAL A 290 -7.24 7.76 37.90
C VAL A 290 -7.18 9.04 37.06
N LEU A 291 -6.56 8.97 35.88
CA LEU A 291 -6.34 10.12 35.01
C LEU A 291 -7.63 10.69 34.40
N PHE A 292 -8.56 9.82 33.99
CA PHE A 292 -9.78 10.23 33.27
C PHE A 292 -11.05 10.24 34.13
N THR A 293 -10.99 9.78 35.37
CA THR A 293 -12.17 9.79 36.26
C THR A 293 -11.89 10.52 37.57
N VAL A 294 -10.86 10.10 38.32
CA VAL A 294 -10.55 10.65 39.64
C VAL A 294 -10.02 12.08 39.53
N LEU A 295 -9.08 12.32 38.62
CA LEU A 295 -8.48 13.64 38.44
C LEU A 295 -9.50 14.70 37.97
N PRO A 296 -10.33 14.47 36.92
CA PRO A 296 -11.38 15.42 36.54
C PRO A 296 -12.42 15.65 37.63
N LEU A 297 -12.76 14.61 38.41
CA LEU A 297 -13.67 14.72 39.54
C LEU A 297 -13.10 15.63 40.63
N ILE A 298 -11.84 15.42 41.03
CA ILE A 298 -11.13 16.26 41.99
C ILE A 298 -11.11 17.70 41.49
N ILE A 299 -10.67 17.93 40.25
CA ILE A 299 -10.65 19.27 39.66
C ILE A 299 -12.06 19.89 39.65
N ALA A 300 -13.09 19.13 39.31
CA ALA A 300 -14.47 19.62 39.30
C ALA A 300 -14.96 20.01 40.71
N ILE A 301 -14.54 19.29 41.75
CA ILE A 301 -14.85 19.61 43.16
C ILE A 301 -14.16 20.92 43.56
N PHE A 302 -12.85 21.06 43.30
CA PHE A 302 -12.07 22.24 43.67
C PHE A 302 -12.45 23.49 42.85
N THR A 303 -12.81 23.33 41.57
CA THR A 303 -13.19 24.45 40.67
C THR A 303 -14.68 24.79 40.71
N ARG A 304 -15.45 24.19 41.63
CA ARG A 304 -16.91 24.34 41.70
C ARG A 304 -17.38 25.78 41.97
N SER A 305 -16.61 26.57 42.72
CA SER A 305 -17.03 27.93 43.06
C SER A 305 -15.83 28.83 43.26
N ASN A 306 -15.62 29.77 42.33
CA ASN A 306 -14.72 30.89 42.57
C ASN A 306 -15.45 32.14 43.08
N GLN A 307 -16.79 32.16 43.23
CA GLN A 307 -17.50 33.35 43.72
C GLN A 307 -18.79 33.14 44.55
N ASN A 308 -19.40 31.95 44.63
CA ASN A 308 -20.56 31.71 45.51
C ASN A 308 -20.67 30.21 45.76
N PHE A 309 -20.52 29.76 47.01
CA PHE A 309 -20.57 28.35 47.43
C PHE A 309 -21.92 27.70 47.06
N ILE A 310 -22.10 27.29 45.80
CA ILE A 310 -23.23 26.47 45.34
C ILE A 310 -23.15 25.16 46.10
N SER A 311 -24.20 24.72 46.78
CA SER A 311 -24.26 23.46 47.55
C SER A 311 -24.14 22.22 46.65
N VAL A 312 -23.76 21.06 47.24
CA VAL A 312 -23.78 19.79 46.51
C VAL A 312 -25.26 19.46 46.35
N MET A 313 -25.75 19.38 45.12
CA MET A 313 -27.12 18.97 44.87
C MET A 313 -27.11 17.99 43.71
N PHE A 314 -27.64 16.79 43.94
CA PHE A 314 -27.86 15.82 42.87
C PHE A 314 -29.29 15.94 42.39
N SER A 315 -29.46 16.09 41.08
CA SER A 315 -30.78 16.11 40.44
C SER A 315 -31.01 14.81 39.69
N PHE A 316 -32.19 14.21 39.85
CA PHE A 316 -32.49 12.94 39.17
C PHE A 316 -32.83 13.14 37.69
N LEU A 317 -33.63 14.17 37.36
CA LEU A 317 -34.11 14.44 35.99
C LEU A 317 -33.90 15.89 35.50
N LYS A 318 -33.46 16.81 36.37
CA LYS A 318 -33.30 18.23 36.01
C LYS A 318 -32.14 18.42 35.02
N ILE A 319 -32.37 19.21 33.98
CA ILE A 319 -31.38 19.60 32.98
C ILE A 319 -31.40 21.12 32.83
N ASP A 320 -30.28 21.77 33.16
CA ASP A 320 -30.12 23.21 32.96
C ASP A 320 -29.73 23.50 31.51
N LYS A 321 -30.68 24.04 30.72
CA LYS A 321 -30.47 24.35 29.29
C LYS A 321 -29.31 25.33 29.05
N SER A 322 -29.11 26.30 29.94
CA SER A 322 -28.03 27.30 29.81
C SER A 322 -26.65 26.68 30.04
N PHE A 323 -26.58 25.73 30.98
CA PHE A 323 -25.37 24.96 31.24
C PHE A 323 -25.05 24.00 30.10
N MET A 324 -26.09 23.36 29.56
CA MET A 324 -25.97 22.44 28.42
C MET A 324 -25.46 23.15 27.17
N SER A 325 -26.04 24.30 26.79
CA SER A 325 -25.63 25.04 25.60
C SER A 325 -24.21 25.58 25.72
N LYS A 326 -23.78 26.04 26.91
CA LYS A 326 -22.45 26.63 27.09
C LYS A 326 -21.30 25.60 27.06
N ASN A 327 -21.53 24.40 27.57
CA ASN A 327 -20.46 23.40 27.76
C ASN A 327 -20.53 22.22 26.77
N PHE A 328 -21.69 22.00 26.15
CA PHE A 328 -21.94 20.83 25.29
C PHE A 328 -22.48 21.20 23.90
N SER A 329 -22.54 22.49 23.53
CA SER A 329 -22.84 22.86 22.15
C SER A 329 -21.81 22.21 21.22
N SER A 330 -22.30 21.47 20.22
CA SER A 330 -21.47 21.09 19.09
C SER A 330 -20.93 22.38 18.48
N SER A 331 -19.61 22.48 18.34
CA SER A 331 -18.96 23.52 17.53
C SER A 331 -19.25 23.23 16.05
N GLY A 332 -20.53 23.35 15.66
CA GLY A 332 -20.99 23.32 14.29
C GLY A 332 -21.13 24.74 13.80
N SER A 333 -20.01 25.36 13.41
CA SER A 333 -20.05 26.61 12.64
C SER A 333 -20.65 26.28 11.27
N SER A 334 -21.97 26.38 11.13
CA SER A 334 -22.63 26.43 9.83
C SER A 334 -23.10 27.85 9.57
N SER A 335 -22.23 28.65 8.94
CA SER A 335 -22.63 29.89 8.29
C SER A 335 -23.60 29.53 7.16
N SER A 336 -24.86 29.90 7.35
CA SER A 336 -25.95 29.60 6.42
C SER A 336 -25.92 30.60 5.26
N TYR A 337 -25.14 30.30 4.22
CA TYR A 337 -25.35 30.91 2.91
C TYR A 337 -26.56 30.25 2.25
N ARG A 338 -27.69 30.95 2.25
CA ARG A 338 -28.84 30.64 1.41
C ARG A 338 -28.48 30.97 -0.04
N ARG A 339 -28.36 29.95 -0.89
CA ARG A 339 -28.63 30.09 -2.33
C ARG A 339 -29.24 28.81 -2.88
N SER A 340 -30.26 29.04 -3.68
CA SER A 340 -31.34 28.15 -4.11
C SER A 340 -31.00 27.39 -5.40
N GLY A 341 -31.63 26.21 -5.54
CA GLY A 341 -31.72 25.40 -6.76
C GLY A 341 -30.52 24.46 -6.95
N SER A 342 -30.64 23.17 -7.25
CA SER A 342 -31.77 22.36 -7.72
C SER A 342 -31.42 20.88 -7.52
N SER A 343 -32.47 20.09 -7.29
CA SER A 343 -32.64 18.63 -7.31
C SER A 343 -31.50 17.78 -7.85
N TYR A 344 -31.14 16.66 -7.19
CA TYR A 344 -31.25 15.27 -7.69
C TYR A 344 -31.03 14.28 -6.52
N SER A 345 -31.82 13.22 -6.52
CA SER A 345 -31.89 12.16 -5.50
C SER A 345 -31.12 10.92 -5.95
N ARG A 346 -30.41 10.25 -5.02
CA ARG A 346 -30.50 8.79 -4.73
C ARG A 346 -29.34 8.23 -3.87
N SER A 347 -29.76 7.65 -2.74
CA SER A 347 -29.41 6.33 -2.14
C SER A 347 -28.01 5.70 -2.27
N GLY A 348 -27.49 5.29 -1.10
CA GLY A 348 -26.92 3.95 -0.79
C GLY A 348 -25.47 3.72 -1.21
N SER A 349 -24.48 3.83 -0.32
CA SER A 349 -23.99 2.83 0.66
C SER A 349 -22.98 1.81 0.11
N SER A 350 -21.71 2.11 0.44
CA SER A 350 -20.65 1.22 0.99
C SER A 350 -20.30 -0.10 0.30
N TYR A 351 -19.01 -0.25 -0.06
CA TYR A 351 -18.34 -1.56 -0.05
C TYR A 351 -16.96 -1.48 0.60
N ARG A 352 -16.75 -2.41 1.53
CA ARG A 352 -15.51 -2.73 2.20
C ARG A 352 -14.68 -3.70 1.36
N SER A 353 -13.40 -3.66 1.67
CA SER A 353 -12.30 -4.53 1.30
C SER A 353 -12.43 -5.99 1.72
N SER A 354 -11.61 -6.79 1.01
CA SER A 354 -10.83 -7.97 1.41
C SER A 354 -11.49 -9.35 1.54
N SER A 355 -10.96 -10.26 0.72
CA SER A 355 -10.20 -11.47 1.09
C SER A 355 -10.72 -12.82 0.58
N SER A 356 -9.73 -13.56 0.11
CA SER A 356 -9.63 -14.81 -0.62
C SER A 356 -9.67 -16.06 0.27
N SER A 357 -10.08 -17.19 -0.31
CA SER A 357 -9.45 -18.50 -0.07
C SER A 357 -9.97 -19.56 -1.06
N SER A 358 -9.07 -20.28 -1.72
CA SER A 358 -8.96 -21.75 -1.67
C SER A 358 -8.04 -22.29 -2.78
N SER A 359 -7.15 -23.18 -2.33
CA SER A 359 -6.09 -23.95 -2.96
C SER A 359 -6.54 -24.95 -4.02
N PHE A 360 -5.67 -25.35 -4.98
CA PHE A 360 -5.36 -26.75 -5.33
C PHE A 360 -4.11 -26.86 -6.25
N PHE A 361 -3.44 -28.02 -6.19
CA PHE A 361 -1.99 -28.27 -6.40
C PHE A 361 -1.57 -28.81 -7.79
N GLY A 362 -0.29 -28.52 -8.15
CA GLY A 362 0.61 -29.29 -9.03
C GLY A 362 1.24 -28.45 -10.16
N GLY A 363 2.55 -28.39 -10.46
CA GLY A 363 3.78 -28.91 -9.87
C GLY A 363 5.00 -28.67 -10.80
N GLY A 364 5.85 -27.68 -10.48
CA GLY A 364 7.31 -27.70 -10.72
C GLY A 364 7.91 -26.88 -11.87
N GLY A 365 8.26 -25.63 -11.56
CA GLY A 365 9.04 -24.63 -12.33
C GLY A 365 8.55 -23.23 -11.88
N ARG A 366 9.31 -22.50 -11.05
CA ARG A 366 8.81 -21.29 -10.36
C ARG A 366 9.57 -20.04 -10.82
N SER A 367 8.86 -19.05 -11.35
CA SER A 367 9.35 -17.67 -11.33
C SER A 367 9.41 -17.22 -9.87
N GLY A 368 10.49 -16.57 -9.44
CA GLY A 368 10.55 -15.95 -8.12
C GLY A 368 9.96 -14.53 -8.10
N GLY A 369 9.45 -14.05 -9.24
CA GLY A 369 8.90 -12.70 -9.41
C GLY A 369 9.95 -11.63 -9.72
N GLY A 370 11.23 -12.01 -9.80
CA GLY A 370 12.34 -11.13 -10.15
C GLY A 370 12.31 -10.66 -11.61
N GLY A 371 12.83 -9.46 -11.85
CA GLY A 371 12.91 -8.84 -13.17
C GLY A 371 12.56 -7.36 -13.17
N ALA A 372 12.45 -6.79 -14.38
CA ALA A 372 12.10 -5.38 -14.54
C ALA A 372 11.30 -5.18 -15.84
N SER A 373 10.46 -4.14 -15.88
CA SER A 373 9.71 -3.75 -17.06
C SER A 373 10.15 -2.38 -17.58
N GLY A 374 10.01 -2.19 -18.89
CA GLY A 374 10.37 -0.98 -19.61
C GLY A 374 9.31 -0.59 -20.63
N SER A 375 9.43 0.64 -21.12
CA SER A 375 8.64 1.15 -22.25
C SER A 375 9.48 2.10 -23.10
N TRP A 376 9.13 2.27 -24.38
CA TRP A 376 9.89 3.11 -25.31
C TRP A 376 9.04 4.12 -26.10
#